data_AF-A0A2K3LGJ8-F1
#
_entry.id   AF-A0A2K3LGJ8-F1
#
_cell.length_a   1.000
_cell.length_b   1.000
_cell.length_c   1.000
_cell.angle_alpha   90.00
_cell.angle_beta   90.00
_cell.angle_gamma   90.00
#
_symmetry.space_group_name_H-M   'P 1'
#
loop_
_entity.id
_entity.type
_entity.pdbx_description
1 polymer ?
#
loop_
_entity_poly.entity_id
_entity_poly.type
_entity_poly.pdbx_seq_one_letter_code
_entity_poly.pdbx_strand_id
1 'polypeptide(L)'
;MEEAGVRGIVEGKLGKWRFKGKRHGSLYEGYMFPLLVQEQLEIWPEQSVRQRTWMNVSEAREVCQQWWMKEALERLVNRLKGSFLEIDA
;
A
#
# COMPACT_ATOMS: atom_id res chain seq x y z
N MET A 1 4.57 -11.11 -0.99
CA MET A 1 4.64 -12.54 -1.36
C MET A 1 3.68 -13.39 -0.53
N GLU A 2 3.77 -13.40 0.81
CA GLU A 2 2.94 -14.26 1.67
C GLU A 2 1.44 -13.91 1.64
N GLU A 3 1.07 -12.64 1.89
CA GLU A 3 -0.35 -12.25 2.01
C GLU A 3 -1.06 -12.02 0.66
N ALA A 4 -0.31 -11.55 -0.35
CA ALA A 4 -0.88 -11.09 -1.62
C ALA A 4 -0.25 -11.72 -2.87
N GLY A 5 0.76 -12.58 -2.74
CA GLY A 5 1.33 -13.28 -3.91
C GLY A 5 1.99 -12.40 -4.97
N VAL A 6 2.44 -11.18 -4.64
CA VAL A 6 3.12 -10.30 -5.61
C VAL A 6 4.61 -10.13 -5.31
N ARG A 7 5.38 -9.87 -6.36
CA ARG A 7 6.78 -9.40 -6.33
C ARG A 7 6.94 -8.14 -7.17
N GLY A 8 7.91 -7.32 -6.82
CA GLY A 8 8.12 -6.04 -7.48
C GLY A 8 9.25 -5.24 -6.88
N ILE A 9 9.39 -4.00 -7.35
CA ILE A 9 10.41 -3.07 -6.91
C ILE A 9 9.82 -2.20 -5.79
N VAL A 10 10.47 -2.21 -4.63
CA VAL A 10 10.11 -1.31 -3.53
C VAL A 10 10.65 0.08 -3.86
N GLU A 11 9.76 1.06 -3.85
CA GLU A 11 10.12 2.46 -4.12
C GLU A 11 10.37 3.25 -2.83
N GLY A 12 10.67 4.54 -2.97
CA GLY A 12 10.95 5.42 -1.84
C GLY A 12 9.82 5.46 -0.80
N LYS A 13 10.18 5.50 0.49
CA LYS A 13 9.25 5.57 1.62
C LYS A 13 8.15 6.64 1.40
N LEU A 14 6.89 6.29 1.67
CA LEU A 14 5.76 7.23 1.70
C LEU A 14 5.68 7.97 3.04
N GLY A 15 5.96 7.26 4.14
CA GLY A 15 5.96 7.87 5.45
C GLY A 15 6.13 6.86 6.59
N LYS A 16 5.89 7.38 7.78
CA LYS A 16 5.95 6.67 9.05
C LYS A 16 4.80 7.14 9.92
N TRP A 17 4.05 6.22 10.50
CA TRP A 17 2.88 6.53 11.30
C TRP A 17 2.89 5.74 12.59
N ARG A 18 2.30 6.34 13.64
CA ARG A 18 2.02 5.65 14.90
C ARG A 18 0.55 5.26 14.92
N PHE A 19 0.25 4.02 15.25
CA PHE A 19 -1.12 3.50 15.30
C PHE A 19 -1.32 2.60 16.52
N LYS A 20 -2.54 2.57 17.05
CA LYS A 20 -2.89 1.70 18.18
C LYS A 20 -3.21 0.30 17.65
N GLY A 21 -2.57 -0.72 18.19
CA GLY A 21 -2.88 -2.10 17.83
C GLY A 21 -4.19 -2.59 18.46
N LYS A 22 -4.78 -3.62 17.84
CA LYS A 22 -6.07 -4.19 18.28
C LYS A 22 -6.00 -4.93 19.62
N ARG A 23 -4.82 -5.44 19.99
CA ARG A 23 -4.59 -6.20 21.22
C ARG A 23 -3.71 -5.36 22.14
N HIS A 24 -4.18 -5.05 23.35
CA HIS A 24 -3.45 -4.41 24.45
C HIS A 24 -3.20 -2.90 24.38
N GLY A 25 -3.83 -2.15 23.45
CA GLY A 25 -3.77 -0.67 23.46
C GLY A 25 -2.39 -0.07 23.22
N SER A 26 -1.40 -0.90 22.88
CA SER A 26 -0.03 -0.49 22.63
C SER A 26 0.05 0.36 21.36
N LEU A 27 0.92 1.36 21.38
CA LEU A 27 1.21 2.22 20.24
C LEU A 27 2.34 1.59 19.43
N TYR A 28 2.05 1.27 18.18
CA TYR A 28 2.99 0.70 17.23
C TYR A 28 3.44 1.76 16.24
N GLU A 29 4.60 1.54 15.64
CA GLU A 29 5.12 2.36 14.55
C GLU A 29 5.18 1.53 13.27
N GLY A 30 4.66 2.08 12.18
CA GLY A 30 4.62 1.45 10.87
C GLY A 30 5.23 2.36 9.81
N TYR A 31 5.97 1.76 8.89
CA TYR A 31 6.54 2.42 7.72
C TYR A 31 5.82 1.92 6.48
N MET A 32 5.58 2.80 5.51
CA MET A 32 4.92 2.40 4.27
C MET A 32 5.70 2.80 3.04
N PHE A 33 5.73 1.90 2.07
CA PHE A 33 6.48 1.99 0.83
C PHE A 33 5.58 1.55 -0.33
N PRO A 34 5.64 2.22 -1.50
CA PRO A 34 5.02 1.72 -2.71
C PRO A 34 5.79 0.49 -3.19
N LEU A 35 5.09 -0.43 -3.82
CA LEU A 35 5.66 -1.56 -4.51
C LEU A 35 5.18 -1.54 -5.96
N LEU A 36 6.09 -1.29 -6.90
CA LEU A 36 5.81 -1.45 -8.32
C LEU A 36 5.81 -2.94 -8.65
N VAL A 37 4.62 -3.51 -8.77
CA VAL A 37 4.45 -4.95 -9.02
C VAL A 37 4.97 -5.31 -10.42
N GLN A 38 5.83 -6.32 -10.47
CA GLN A 38 6.40 -6.87 -11.71
C GLN A 38 5.93 -8.30 -11.97
N GLU A 39 5.54 -9.03 -10.93
CA GLU A 39 5.08 -10.41 -11.03
C GLU A 39 3.92 -10.65 -10.06
N GLN A 40 2.89 -11.32 -10.55
CA GLN A 40 1.79 -11.85 -9.75
C GLN A 40 1.81 -13.37 -9.80
N LEU A 41 1.90 -13.99 -8.63
CA LEU A 41 1.89 -15.44 -8.49
C LEU A 41 0.46 -15.97 -8.51
N GLU A 42 0.27 -17.08 -9.22
CA GLU A 42 -1.00 -17.81 -9.25
C GLU A 42 -1.29 -18.49 -7.90
N ILE A 43 -0.25 -19.02 -7.25
CA ILE A 43 -0.31 -19.69 -5.95
C ILE A 43 0.55 -18.91 -4.95
N TRP A 44 -0.02 -18.56 -3.80
CA TRP A 44 0.71 -17.90 -2.71
C TRP A 44 0.33 -18.43 -1.31
N PRO A 45 1.23 -18.29 -0.30
CA PRO A 45 1.09 -18.97 0.99
C PRO A 45 -0.24 -18.75 1.72
N GLU A 46 -0.75 -17.52 1.77
CA GLU A 46 -1.98 -17.20 2.51
C GLU A 46 -3.25 -17.15 1.64
N GLN A 47 -3.21 -17.61 0.39
CA GLN A 47 -4.35 -17.46 -0.54
C GLN A 47 -5.66 -18.09 -0.07
N SER A 48 -5.59 -19.07 0.84
CA SER A 48 -6.76 -19.72 1.43
C SER A 48 -7.47 -18.86 2.49
N VAL A 49 -6.78 -17.86 3.05
CA VAL A 49 -7.30 -16.98 4.12
C VAL A 49 -7.24 -15.50 3.78
N ARG A 50 -6.61 -15.13 2.66
CA ARG A 50 -6.50 -13.76 2.14
C ARG A 50 -6.93 -13.70 0.68
N GLN A 51 -7.60 -12.60 0.33
CA GLN A 51 -7.95 -12.28 -1.05
C GLN A 51 -7.08 -11.12 -1.55
N ARG A 52 -6.55 -11.26 -2.76
CA ARG A 52 -5.94 -10.17 -3.53
C ARG A 52 -6.99 -9.58 -4.46
N THR A 53 -7.14 -8.25 -4.43
CA THR A 53 -8.00 -7.51 -5.34
C THR A 53 -7.26 -6.30 -5.87
N TRP A 54 -7.24 -6.13 -7.19
CA TRP A 54 -6.80 -4.89 -7.83
C TRP A 54 -7.95 -3.90 -7.83
N MET A 55 -7.64 -2.65 -7.49
CA MET A 55 -8.62 -1.59 -7.35
C MET A 55 -8.05 -0.29 -7.87
N ASN A 56 -8.91 0.57 -8.40
CA ASN A 56 -8.52 1.93 -8.73
C ASN A 56 -8.38 2.78 -7.46
N VAL A 57 -7.81 3.98 -7.61
CA VAL A 57 -7.54 4.87 -6.47
C VAL A 57 -8.82 5.27 -5.74
N SER A 58 -9.94 5.47 -6.45
CA SER A 58 -11.22 5.83 -5.83
C SER A 58 -11.74 4.71 -4.93
N GLU A 59 -11.74 3.48 -5.43
CA GLU A 59 -12.15 2.29 -4.66
C GLU A 59 -11.24 2.08 -3.43
N ALA A 60 -9.93 2.26 -3.60
CA ALA A 60 -8.98 2.12 -2.51
C ALA A 60 -9.22 3.10 -1.36
N ARG A 61 -9.66 4.32 -1.64
CA ARG A 61 -10.01 5.32 -0.62
C ARG A 61 -11.17 4.87 0.27
N GLU A 62 -12.15 4.20 -0.31
CA GLU A 62 -13.32 3.70 0.40
C GLU A 62 -12.97 2.50 1.31
N VAL A 63 -12.10 1.61 0.84
CA VAL A 63 -11.71 0.39 1.58
C VAL A 63 -10.70 0.69 2.69
N CYS A 64 -9.87 1.73 2.57
CA CYS A 64 -8.91 2.12 3.59
C CYS A 64 -9.60 2.52 4.91
N GLN A 65 -9.53 1.68 5.93
CA GLN A 65 -10.24 1.91 7.20
C GLN A 65 -9.52 2.89 8.13
N GLN A 66 -8.19 2.94 8.08
CA GLN A 66 -7.40 3.75 8.99
C GLN A 66 -6.94 5.04 8.30
N TRP A 67 -6.93 6.15 9.04
CA TRP A 67 -6.54 7.46 8.52
C TRP A 67 -5.14 7.44 7.88
N TRP A 68 -4.20 6.71 8.47
CA TRP A 68 -2.83 6.61 7.96
C TRP A 68 -2.74 5.84 6.63
N MET A 69 -3.67 4.91 6.37
CA MET A 69 -3.74 4.21 5.08
C MET A 69 -4.19 5.18 3.98
N LYS A 70 -5.22 5.99 4.26
CA LYS A 70 -5.72 7.02 3.34
C LYS A 70 -4.64 8.05 3.03
N GLU A 71 -3.92 8.52 4.06
CA GLU A 71 -2.83 9.47 3.87
C GLU A 71 -1.67 8.87 3.06
N ALA A 72 -1.29 7.61 3.32
CA ALA A 72 -0.26 6.94 2.52
C ALA A 72 -0.66 6.83 1.04
N LEU A 73 -1.92 6.50 0.76
CA LEU A 73 -2.47 6.47 -0.59
C LEU A 73 -2.40 7.83 -1.28
N GLU A 74 -2.82 8.91 -0.62
CA GLU A 74 -2.73 10.27 -1.21
C GLU A 74 -1.29 10.69 -1.48
N ARG A 75 -0.35 10.36 -0.59
CA ARG A 75 1.07 10.63 -0.80
C ARG A 75 1.60 9.93 -2.05
N LEU A 76 1.18 8.67 -2.29
CA LEU A 76 1.54 7.95 -3.50
C LEU A 76 0.93 8.60 -4.75
N VAL A 77 -0.37 8.92 -4.71
CA VAL A 77 -1.07 9.57 -5.82
C VAL A 77 -0.42 10.90 -6.20
N ASN A 78 -0.08 11.74 -5.21
CA ASN A 78 0.58 13.01 -5.44
C ASN A 78 1.98 12.85 -6.02
N ARG A 79 2.75 11.86 -5.55
CA ARG A 79 4.05 11.53 -6.13
C ARG A 79 3.94 11.15 -7.60
N LEU A 80 2.99 10.27 -7.93
CA LEU A 80 2.77 9.83 -9.30
C LEU A 80 2.33 11.00 -10.20
N LYS A 81 1.43 11.88 -9.72
CA LYS A 81 1.05 13.09 -10.46
C LYS A 81 2.23 14.03 -10.69
N GLY A 82 3.10 14.22 -9.69
CA GLY A 82 4.32 15.01 -9.83
C GLY A 82 5.28 14.45 -10.88
N SER A 83 5.45 13.12 -10.93
CA SER A 83 6.28 12.49 -11.96
C SER A 83 5.71 12.63 -13.38
N PHE A 84 4.39 12.71 -13.54
CA PHE A 84 3.80 12.93 -14.87
C PHE A 84 4.04 14.37 -15.38
N LEU A 85 4.08 15.37 -14.49
CA LEU A 85 4.34 16.75 -14.86
C LEU A 85 5.80 17.02 -15.26
N GLU A 86 6.75 16.18 -14.83
CA GLU A 86 8.16 16.28 -15.21
C GLU A 86 8.49 15.62 -16.57
N ILE A 87 7.59 14.78 -17.10
CA ILE A 87 7.79 14.08 -18.38
C ILE A 87 7.27 14.91 -19.57
N ASP A 88 6.34 15.84 -19.32
CA ASP A 88 5.72 16.70 -20.34
C ASP A 88 6.34 18.12 -20.40
N ALA A 89 7.47 18.37 -19.74
CA ALA A 89 8.18 19.65 -19.70
C ALA A 89 9.55 19.58 -20.40
#